data_AF-A0A6F8YJ79-F1
#
_entry.id   AF-A0A6F8YJ79-F1
#
_cell.length_a   1.000
_cell.length_b   1.000
_cell.length_c   1.000
_cell.angle_alpha   90.00
_cell.angle_beta   90.00
_cell.angle_gamma   90.00
#
_symmetry.space_group_name_H-M   'P 1'
#
loop_
_entity.id
_entity.type
_entity.pdbx_description
1 polymer ?
#
loop_
_entity_poly.entity_id
_entity_poly.type
_entity_poly.pdbx_seq_one_letter_code
_entity_poly.pdbx_strand_id
1 'polypeptide(L)'
;MGDSPRLVATDLDGTLVRQDRSVSARTAGVLARLAARGTTVVLVTGRPVRWLSQVYDQLETPLPAVCANGAVVYDPDADRILRADPLAPSCSPR
;
A
#
# COMPACT_ATOMS: atom_id res chain seq x y z
N MET A 1 -5.20 28.52 -1.73
CA MET A 1 -5.19 27.10 -2.13
C MET A 1 -4.35 26.39 -1.09
N GLY A 2 -4.93 25.56 -0.22
CA GLY A 2 -4.19 24.95 0.90
C GLY A 2 -3.04 24.08 0.39
N ASP A 3 -1.96 24.01 1.16
CA ASP A 3 -0.78 23.19 0.84
C ASP A 3 -1.21 21.73 0.57
N SER A 4 -0.61 21.11 -0.45
CA SER A 4 -0.86 19.71 -0.75
C SER A 4 -0.34 18.82 0.38
N PRO A 5 -1.02 17.71 0.71
CA PRO A 5 -0.57 16.83 1.77
C PRO A 5 0.84 16.29 1.44
N ARG A 6 1.70 16.23 2.47
CA ARG A 6 3.03 15.63 2.34
C ARG A 6 2.96 14.12 2.17
N LEU A 7 1.95 13.49 2.78
CA LEU A 7 1.75 12.04 2.73
C LEU A 7 0.26 11.70 2.66
N VAL A 8 -0.08 10.69 1.87
CA VAL A 8 -1.40 10.05 1.82
C VAL A 8 -1.20 8.57 2.08
N ALA A 9 -1.79 8.08 3.17
CA ALA A 9 -1.88 6.66 3.47
C ALA A 9 -3.30 6.18 3.16
N THR A 10 -3.44 5.10 2.40
CA THR A 10 -4.75 4.56 2.02
C THR A 10 -4.82 3.06 2.28
N ASP A 11 -5.95 2.64 2.85
CA ASP A 11 -6.28 1.22 2.93
C ASP A 11 -6.58 0.64 1.53
N LEU A 12 -6.51 -0.68 1.39
CA LEU A 12 -6.76 -1.42 0.14
C LEU A 12 -8.19 -1.95 0.05
N ASP A 13 -8.52 -2.99 0.82
CA ASP A 13 -9.75 -3.77 0.65
C ASP A 13 -11.00 -2.95 0.98
N GLY A 14 -11.87 -2.71 0.00
CA GLY A 14 -13.08 -1.91 0.20
C GLY A 14 -12.83 -0.40 0.29
N THR A 15 -11.57 0.03 0.20
CA THR A 15 -11.18 1.44 0.15
C THR A 15 -10.67 1.81 -1.24
N LEU A 16 -9.52 1.27 -1.64
CA LEU A 16 -8.89 1.51 -2.94
C LEU A 16 -9.27 0.45 -3.97
N VAL A 17 -9.35 -0.80 -3.50
CA VAL A 17 -9.71 -1.99 -4.26
C VAL A 17 -11.20 -2.23 -4.10
N ARG A 18 -11.91 -2.28 -5.22
CA ARG A 18 -13.35 -2.58 -5.26
C ARG A 18 -13.65 -4.01 -4.87
N GLN A 19 -14.94 -4.31 -4.67
CA GLN A 19 -15.41 -5.66 -4.38
C GLN A 19 -15.03 -6.68 -5.47
N ASP A 20 -14.95 -6.25 -6.73
CA ASP A 20 -14.50 -7.07 -7.87
C ASP A 20 -12.96 -7.19 -7.97
N ARG A 21 -12.24 -6.70 -6.97
CA ARG A 21 -10.77 -6.64 -6.89
C ARG A 21 -10.11 -5.70 -7.90
N SER A 22 -10.88 -4.83 -8.55
CA SER A 22 -10.34 -3.82 -9.46
C SER A 22 -9.94 -2.52 -8.75
N VAL A 23 -8.92 -1.85 -9.30
CA VAL A 23 -8.64 -0.44 -9.07
C VAL A 23 -9.12 0.34 -10.30
N SER A 24 -9.87 1.43 -10.12
CA SER A 24 -10.35 2.19 -11.31
C SER A 24 -9.23 3.03 -11.87
N ALA A 25 -9.27 3.22 -13.20
CA ALA A 25 -8.49 4.23 -13.91
C ALA A 25 -8.53 5.61 -13.24
N ARG A 26 -9.71 6.06 -12.75
CA ARG A 26 -9.82 7.32 -12.01
C ARG A 26 -8.94 7.35 -10.76
N THR A 27 -8.98 6.29 -9.94
CA THR A 27 -8.21 6.19 -8.69
C THR A 27 -6.73 6.06 -8.99
N ALA A 28 -6.34 5.16 -9.90
CA ALA A 28 -4.95 4.99 -10.33
C ALA A 28 -4.36 6.33 -10.82
N GLY A 29 -5.08 7.07 -11.67
CA GLY A 29 -4.63 8.38 -12.15
C GLY A 29 -4.61 9.48 -11.08
N VAL A 30 -5.39 9.36 -9.99
CA VAL A 30 -5.26 10.26 -8.83
C VAL A 30 -3.97 9.97 -8.07
N LEU A 31 -3.66 8.70 -7.79
CA LEU A 31 -2.44 8.29 -7.08
C LEU A 31 -1.20 8.72 -7.87
N ALA A 32 -1.19 8.48 -9.18
CA ALA A 32 -0.10 8.89 -10.06
C ALA A 32 0.13 10.41 -10.04
N ARG A 33 -0.95 11.22 -10.08
CA ARG A 33 -0.84 12.69 -9.99
C ARG A 33 -0.36 13.16 -8.62
N LEU A 34 -0.70 12.48 -7.53
CA LEU A 34 -0.19 12.79 -6.20
C LEU A 34 1.31 12.50 -6.12
N ALA A 35 1.73 11.32 -6.57
CA ALA A 35 3.13 10.93 -6.63
C ALA A 35 3.96 11.91 -7.49
N ALA A 36 3.48 12.27 -8.68
CA ALA A 36 4.13 13.22 -9.58
C ALA A 36 4.25 14.65 -9.00
N ARG A 37 3.44 14.99 -8.00
CA ARG A 37 3.49 16.28 -7.28
C ARG A 37 4.40 16.23 -6.04
N GLY A 38 5.06 15.11 -5.78
CA GLY A 38 5.92 14.93 -4.61
C GLY A 38 5.17 14.57 -3.33
N THR A 39 3.86 14.28 -3.39
CA THR A 39 3.13 13.69 -2.27
C THR A 39 3.51 12.22 -2.16
N THR A 40 4.02 11.80 -1.00
CA THR A 40 4.26 10.37 -0.74
C THR A 40 2.94 9.64 -0.60
N VAL A 41 2.70 8.60 -1.41
CA VAL A 41 1.51 7.76 -1.31
C VAL A 41 1.93 6.38 -0.80
N VAL A 42 1.28 5.91 0.26
CA VAL A 42 1.58 4.62 0.91
C VAL A 42 0.32 3.76 0.97
N LEU A 43 0.44 2.51 0.51
CA LEU A 43 -0.62 1.51 0.67
C LEU A 43 -0.57 0.96 2.09
N VAL A 44 -1.70 0.83 2.76
CA VAL A 44 -1.81 0.25 4.10
C VAL A 44 -2.76 -0.94 4.04
N THR A 45 -2.41 -2.07 4.63
CA THR A 45 -3.28 -3.25 4.57
C THR A 45 -2.97 -4.25 5.69
N GLY A 46 -4.01 -4.97 6.12
CA GLY A 46 -3.88 -6.17 6.94
C GLY A 46 -3.34 -7.37 6.17
N ARG A 47 -3.32 -7.31 4.83
CA ARG A 47 -2.85 -8.39 3.95
C ARG A 47 -1.32 -8.56 4.05
N PRO A 48 -0.79 -9.77 3.79
CA PRO A 48 0.64 -10.00 3.66
C PRO A 48 1.20 -9.45 2.34
N VAL A 49 2.51 -9.19 2.28
CA VAL A 49 3.21 -8.61 1.10
C VAL A 49 2.89 -9.34 -0.20
N ARG A 50 2.83 -10.68 -0.18
CA ARG A 50 2.51 -11.51 -1.37
C ARG A 50 1.16 -11.20 -2.03
N TRP A 51 0.26 -10.50 -1.34
CA TRP A 51 -1.03 -10.09 -1.88
C TRP A 51 -0.95 -8.81 -2.72
N LEU A 52 0.08 -7.99 -2.50
CA LEU A 52 0.23 -6.69 -3.15
C LEU A 52 0.42 -6.78 -4.67
N SER A 53 0.94 -7.90 -5.20
CA SER A 53 1.07 -8.11 -6.65
C SER A 53 -0.26 -7.89 -7.38
N GLN A 54 -1.37 -8.31 -6.78
CA GLN A 54 -2.73 -8.14 -7.34
C GLN A 54 -3.11 -6.66 -7.51
N VAL A 55 -2.52 -5.77 -6.72
CA VAL A 55 -2.78 -4.32 -6.77
C VAL A 55 -1.75 -3.63 -7.67
N TYR A 56 -0.47 -3.99 -7.57
CA TYR A 56 0.59 -3.37 -8.37
C TYR A 56 0.40 -3.58 -9.87
N ASP A 57 -0.14 -4.72 -10.30
CA ASP A 57 -0.49 -4.98 -11.71
C ASP A 57 -1.53 -3.99 -12.26
N GLN A 58 -2.22 -3.24 -11.40
CA GLN A 58 -3.28 -2.30 -11.75
C GLN A 58 -2.89 -0.83 -11.52
N LEU A 59 -1.68 -0.57 -11.02
CA LEU A 59 -1.17 0.77 -10.74
C LEU A 59 -0.12 1.18 -11.77
N GLU A 60 -0.07 2.48 -12.08
CA GLU A 60 0.92 3.01 -13.03
C GLU A 60 2.35 3.04 -12.45
N THR A 61 2.46 3.12 -11.13
CA THR A 61 3.73 3.13 -10.41
C THR A 61 3.64 2.27 -9.15
N PRO A 62 4.72 1.57 -8.79
CA PRO A 62 4.80 0.89 -7.51
C PRO A 62 4.73 1.92 -6.36
N LEU A 63 3.94 1.60 -5.34
CA LEU A 63 3.73 2.45 -4.16
C LEU A 63 4.21 1.71 -2.90
N PRO A 64 5.03 2.33 -2.03
CA PRO A 64 5.44 1.74 -0.76
C PRO A 64 4.25 1.21 0.03
N ALA A 65 4.44 0.13 0.78
CA ALA A 65 3.34 -0.53 1.48
C ALA A 65 3.65 -0.84 2.95
N VAL A 66 2.63 -0.68 3.78
CA VAL A 66 2.55 -1.15 5.15
C VAL A 66 1.59 -2.33 5.19
N CYS A 67 2.11 -3.51 5.47
CA CYS A 67 1.39 -4.78 5.43
C CYS A 67 1.22 -5.37 6.83
N ALA A 68 0.41 -6.44 6.91
CA ALA A 68 0.18 -7.18 8.15
C ALA A 68 -0.17 -6.28 9.34
N ASN A 69 -1.05 -5.30 9.11
CA ASN A 69 -1.50 -4.32 10.11
C ASN A 69 -0.36 -3.49 10.73
N GLY A 70 0.70 -3.21 9.97
CA GLY A 70 1.84 -2.42 10.45
C GLY A 70 3.08 -3.26 10.78
N ALA A 71 2.97 -4.59 10.84
CA ALA A 71 4.10 -5.45 11.18
C ALA A 71 5.16 -5.52 10.08
N VAL A 72 4.85 -5.10 8.84
CA VAL A 72 5.80 -5.14 7.72
C VAL A 72 5.76 -3.82 6.94
N VAL A 73 6.93 -3.24 6.68
CA VAL A 73 7.11 -2.12 5.73
C VAL A 73 7.86 -2.65 4.51
N TYR A 74 7.30 -2.43 3.33
CA TYR A 74 7.77 -2.99 2.06
C TYR A 74 8.06 -1.90 1.04
N ASP A 75 9.21 -2.03 0.40
CA ASP A 75 9.66 -1.24 -0.74
C ASP A 75 9.46 -2.05 -2.03
N PRO A 76 8.50 -1.65 -2.89
CA PRO A 76 8.24 -2.32 -4.15
C PRO A 76 9.28 -2.05 -5.24
N ASP A 77 10.03 -0.95 -5.18
CA ASP A 77 11.03 -0.63 -6.20
C ASP A 77 12.26 -1.54 -6.05
N ALA A 78 12.65 -1.81 -4.80
CA ALA A 78 13.75 -2.70 -4.48
C ALA A 78 13.33 -4.16 -4.21
N ASP A 79 12.02 -4.46 -4.29
CA ASP A 79 11.41 -5.73 -3.86
C ASP A 79 11.95 -6.21 -2.50
N ARG A 80 11.87 -5.32 -1.49
CA ARG A 80 12.52 -5.52 -0.19
C ARG A 80 11.63 -5.17 0.99
N ILE A 81 11.69 -6.01 2.02
CA ILE A 81 11.18 -5.66 3.35
C ILE A 81 12.16 -4.69 4.03
N LEU A 82 11.71 -3.47 4.27
CA LEU A 82 12.47 -2.43 4.99
C LEU A 82 12.42 -2.66 6.50
N ARG A 83 11.30 -3.15 7.02
CA ARG A 83 11.09 -3.42 8.44
C ARG A 83 10.11 -4.57 8.64
N ALA A 84 10.37 -5.42 9.64
CA ALA A 84 9.45 -6.46 10.08
C ALA A 84 9.46 -6.59 11.61
N ASP A 85 8.28 -6.55 12.21
CA ASP A 85 8.04 -6.72 13.65
C ASP A 85 7.03 -7.86 13.87
N PRO A 86 7.41 -9.13 13.63
CA PRO A 86 6.52 -10.26 13.83
C PRO A 86 6.27 -10.52 15.32
N LEU A 87 5.11 -11.11 15.63
CA LEU A 87 4.88 -11.67 16.96
C LEU A 87 5.89 -12.80 17.23
N ALA A 88 6.35 -12.90 18.48
CA ALA A 88 7.16 -14.03 18.90
C ALA A 88 6.38 -15.34 18.71
N PRO A 89 7.05 -16.47 18.40
CA PRO A 89 6.37 -17.76 18.21
C PRO A 89 5.51 -18.18 19.41
N SER A 90 5.90 -17.78 20.62
CA SER A 90 5.17 -18.00 21.87
C SER A 90 3.79 -17.32 21.93
N CYS A 91 3.54 -16.33 21.08
CA CYS A 91 2.29 -15.58 21.03
C CYS A 91 1.30 -16.12 19.97
N SER A 92 1.65 -17.19 19.25
CA SER A 92 0.73 -17.80 18.30
C SER A 92 -0.47 -18.41 19.04
N PRO A 93 -1.72 -18.02 18.73
CA PRO A 93 -2.87 -18.77 19.20
C PRO A 93 -2.76 -20.20 18.63
N ARG A 94 -2.94 -21.21 19.49
CA ARG A 94 -3.05 -22.60 19.05
C ARG A 94 -4.38 -22.85 18.36
#